data_AF-F3M3W1-F1
#
_entry.id   AF-F3M3W1-F1
#
_cell.length_a   1.000
_cell.length_b   1.000
_cell.length_c   1.000
_cell.angle_alpha   90.00
_cell.angle_beta   90.00
_cell.angle_gamma   90.00
#
_symmetry.space_group_name_H-M   'P 1'
#
loop_
_entity.id
_entity.type
_entity.pdbx_description
1 polymer ?
#
loop_
_entity_poly.entity_id
_entity_poly.type
_entity_poly.pdbx_seq_one_letter_code
_entity_poly.pdbx_strand_id
1 'polypeptide(L)'
;MFEQSKHLVAVSALVKNRDGHVLMVRTHLRSDTWELPGGFVDAGEPLDQAVCREFLEETGVVIRPLGISGVYYNERLHVLSVVFHAEYVSGEITIQPEEIVEAKFVDLVDTNLDEYIQRPHIQSRTLDAIRAERSVPYETWDLNPPQYKLLSRLDGKPLNAKTAFLLTGKPRTGKTTMIKKLIHLVGPDLCSGFYTEEITKAGDRIGFRCVAVDGESVEIANVESPSHIRVGRYGVDVEKFEDFAIHKLREALSSKKIIVIDELGFMQMLSASFLSMVQEIISNRRIVLGTIPVDSHPEIDTIKYRKEVGIISLNEFNRDVMPELLIKDILKALEG
;
A
#
# COMPACT_ATOMS: atom_id res chain seq x y z
N MET A 1 -2.62 -24.15 31.11
CA MET A 1 -2.46 -23.79 29.69
C MET A 1 -3.83 -24.00 29.08
N PHE A 2 -4.58 -22.92 28.81
CA PHE A 2 -5.87 -23.07 28.14
C PHE A 2 -5.57 -23.49 26.71
N GLU A 3 -6.13 -24.63 26.29
CA GLU A 3 -6.11 -25.03 24.89
C GLU A 3 -6.89 -23.96 24.12
N GLN A 4 -6.18 -23.14 23.34
CA GLN A 4 -6.83 -22.09 22.57
C GLN A 4 -7.72 -22.74 21.52
N SER A 5 -9.00 -22.40 21.55
CA SER A 5 -9.92 -22.75 20.47
C SER A 5 -9.37 -22.18 19.16
N LYS A 6 -9.20 -23.04 18.16
CA LYS A 6 -8.69 -22.64 16.84
C LYS A 6 -9.88 -22.33 15.95
N HIS A 7 -9.93 -21.10 15.46
CA HIS A 7 -10.85 -20.70 14.40
C HIS A 7 -10.08 -20.67 13.08
N LEU A 8 -10.73 -21.13 12.02
CA LEU A 8 -10.24 -20.93 10.66
C LEU A 8 -10.65 -19.52 10.23
N VAL A 9 -9.77 -18.83 9.50
CA VAL A 9 -10.08 -17.53 8.92
C VAL A 9 -10.08 -17.66 7.41
N ALA A 10 -11.12 -17.14 6.77
CA ALA A 10 -11.24 -17.08 5.32
C ALA A 10 -11.46 -15.63 4.90
N VAL A 11 -10.91 -15.27 3.74
CA VAL A 11 -11.03 -13.94 3.16
C VAL A 11 -11.67 -14.03 1.79
N SER A 12 -12.42 -13.01 1.39
CA SER A 12 -12.95 -12.87 0.03
C SER A 12 -13.07 -11.40 -0.31
N ALA A 13 -13.18 -11.04 -1.59
CA ALA A 13 -13.31 -9.64 -1.99
C ALA A 13 -14.40 -9.41 -3.03
N LEU A 14 -15.15 -8.31 -2.85
CA LEU A 14 -15.97 -7.73 -3.90
C LEU A 14 -15.11 -6.79 -4.75
N VAL A 15 -14.98 -7.15 -6.02
CA VAL A 15 -14.17 -6.43 -7.01
C VAL A 15 -14.99 -6.21 -8.26
N LYS A 16 -15.03 -4.96 -8.73
CA LYS A 16 -15.73 -4.57 -9.95
C LYS A 16 -14.75 -4.27 -11.07
N ASN A 17 -15.10 -4.64 -12.31
CA ASN A 17 -14.41 -4.16 -13.49
C ASN A 17 -14.81 -2.69 -13.81
N ARG A 18 -14.29 -2.15 -14.92
CA ARG A 18 -14.60 -0.76 -15.35
C ARG A 18 -16.06 -0.53 -15.72
N ASP A 19 -16.77 -1.58 -16.13
CA ASP A 19 -18.19 -1.52 -16.48
C ASP A 19 -19.10 -1.67 -15.24
N GLY A 20 -18.51 -1.84 -14.05
CA GLY A 20 -19.24 -2.03 -12.79
C GLY A 20 -19.64 -3.48 -12.49
N HIS A 21 -19.32 -4.43 -13.37
CA HIS A 21 -19.60 -5.85 -13.18
C HIS A 21 -18.70 -6.46 -12.09
N VAL A 22 -19.27 -7.30 -11.24
CA VAL A 22 -18.58 -7.97 -10.12
C VAL A 22 -17.93 -9.26 -10.59
N LEU A 23 -16.67 -9.51 -10.23
CA LEU A 23 -16.04 -10.80 -10.48
C LEU A 23 -16.60 -11.84 -9.50
N MET A 24 -17.19 -12.89 -10.05
CA MET A 24 -17.72 -14.02 -9.30
C MET A 24 -17.06 -15.31 -9.77
N VAL A 25 -16.93 -16.27 -8.86
CA VAL A 25 -16.42 -17.61 -9.14
C VAL A 25 -17.42 -18.68 -8.72
N ARG A 26 -17.30 -19.85 -9.34
CA ARG A 26 -17.94 -21.09 -8.90
C ARG A 26 -16.84 -22.11 -8.62
N THR A 27 -16.81 -22.64 -7.41
CA THR A 27 -15.79 -23.62 -6.96
C THR A 27 -16.26 -25.05 -7.19
N HIS A 28 -15.34 -26.01 -7.25
CA HIS A 28 -15.70 -27.44 -7.31
C HIS A 28 -16.46 -27.90 -6.06
N LEU A 29 -16.14 -27.33 -4.89
CA LEU A 29 -16.80 -27.64 -3.62
C LEU A 29 -18.26 -27.15 -3.56
N ARG A 30 -18.57 -26.07 -4.29
CA ARG A 30 -19.88 -25.39 -4.27
C ARG A 30 -20.35 -25.07 -5.69
N SER A 31 -20.38 -26.09 -6.53
CA SER A 31 -20.78 -25.95 -7.93
C SER A 31 -22.25 -25.51 -8.14
N ASP A 32 -23.07 -25.59 -7.09
CA ASP A 32 -24.47 -25.14 -7.06
C ASP A 32 -24.65 -23.63 -6.93
N THR A 33 -23.61 -22.86 -6.58
CA THR A 33 -23.72 -21.43 -6.28
C THR A 33 -22.52 -20.65 -6.81
N TRP A 34 -22.73 -19.36 -7.09
CA TRP A 34 -21.65 -18.41 -7.26
C TRP A 34 -21.22 -17.83 -5.91
N GLU A 35 -19.97 -17.40 -5.81
CA GLU A 35 -19.42 -16.70 -4.67
C GLU A 35 -18.37 -15.66 -5.07
N LEU A 36 -18.05 -14.75 -4.15
CA LEU A 36 -16.91 -13.85 -4.28
C LEU A 36 -15.61 -14.67 -4.19
N PRO A 37 -14.60 -14.38 -5.03
CA PRO A 37 -13.30 -15.08 -4.97
C PRO A 37 -12.60 -14.88 -3.62
N GLY A 38 -11.89 -15.91 -3.19
CA GLY A 38 -11.05 -15.93 -2.00
C GLY A 38 -11.09 -17.24 -1.21
N GLY A 39 -10.05 -17.49 -0.43
CA GLY A 39 -9.88 -18.73 0.32
C GLY A 39 -9.42 -18.54 1.76
N PHE A 40 -8.63 -19.49 2.26
CA PHE A 40 -8.21 -19.54 3.66
C PHE A 40 -6.93 -18.75 3.91
N VAL A 41 -6.84 -18.17 5.10
CA VAL A 41 -5.66 -17.42 5.53
C VAL A 41 -4.60 -18.39 6.04
N ASP A 42 -3.38 -18.26 5.55
CA ASP A 42 -2.25 -19.06 6.02
C ASP A 42 -1.80 -18.63 7.43
N ALA A 43 -1.17 -19.56 8.14
CA ALA A 43 -0.69 -19.29 9.49
C ALA A 43 0.34 -18.15 9.51
N GLY A 44 0.00 -17.04 10.18
CA GLY A 44 0.86 -15.86 10.29
C GLY A 44 0.74 -14.88 9.12
N GLU A 45 -0.12 -15.16 8.14
CA GLU A 45 -0.37 -14.27 7.00
C GLU A 45 -1.36 -13.15 7.37
N PRO A 46 -1.06 -11.88 7.02
CA PRO A 46 -2.02 -10.78 7.13
C PRO A 46 -3.23 -10.95 6.19
N LEU A 47 -4.42 -10.53 6.62
CA LEU A 47 -5.66 -10.72 5.86
C LEU A 47 -5.68 -9.99 4.51
N ASP A 48 -5.08 -8.79 4.47
CA ASP A 48 -4.95 -8.00 3.25
C ASP A 48 -3.99 -8.64 2.23
N GLN A 49 -2.97 -9.36 2.70
CA GLN A 49 -2.09 -10.15 1.84
C GLN A 49 -2.76 -11.44 1.39
N ALA A 50 -3.40 -12.17 2.30
CA ALA A 50 -4.14 -13.38 1.99
C ALA A 50 -5.19 -13.13 0.90
N VAL A 51 -5.98 -12.06 1.01
CA VAL A 51 -7.02 -11.79 0.00
C VAL A 51 -6.41 -11.43 -1.35
N CYS A 52 -5.23 -10.79 -1.39
CA CYS A 52 -4.54 -10.53 -2.67
C CYS A 52 -3.99 -11.81 -3.29
N ARG A 53 -3.41 -12.71 -2.47
CA ARG A 53 -2.85 -13.99 -2.91
C ARG A 53 -3.95 -14.89 -3.46
N GLU A 54 -4.98 -15.14 -2.67
CA GLU A 54 -6.12 -16.00 -3.04
C GLU A 54 -6.81 -15.51 -4.32
N PHE A 55 -7.06 -14.20 -4.43
CA PHE A 55 -7.70 -13.64 -5.62
C PHE A 55 -6.84 -13.81 -6.88
N LEU A 56 -5.52 -13.64 -6.76
CA LEU A 56 -4.58 -13.85 -7.85
C LEU A 56 -4.48 -15.32 -8.25
N GLU A 57 -4.40 -16.24 -7.28
CA GLU A 57 -4.32 -17.68 -7.50
C GLU A 57 -5.60 -18.20 -8.18
N GLU A 58 -6.77 -17.88 -7.64
CA GLU A 58 -8.05 -18.38 -8.16
C GLU A 58 -8.43 -17.80 -9.52
N THR A 59 -8.09 -16.53 -9.78
CA THR A 59 -8.66 -15.78 -10.92
C THR A 59 -7.65 -15.15 -11.86
N GLY A 60 -6.36 -15.12 -11.53
CA GLY A 60 -5.34 -14.40 -12.30
C GLY A 60 -5.42 -12.87 -12.22
N VAL A 61 -6.36 -12.34 -11.44
CA VAL A 61 -6.59 -10.90 -11.30
C VAL A 61 -5.84 -10.35 -10.08
N VAL A 62 -5.12 -9.25 -10.30
CA VAL A 62 -4.49 -8.48 -9.23
C VAL A 62 -5.51 -7.46 -8.73
N ILE A 63 -5.62 -7.35 -7.41
CA ILE A 63 -6.56 -6.45 -6.73
C ILE A 63 -5.85 -5.55 -5.72
N ARG A 64 -6.56 -4.52 -5.26
CA ARG A 64 -6.13 -3.66 -4.16
C ARG A 64 -7.24 -3.55 -3.10
N PRO A 65 -7.10 -4.21 -1.94
CA PRO A 65 -8.05 -4.07 -0.85
C PRO A 65 -8.16 -2.62 -0.36
N LEU A 66 -9.38 -2.18 -0.08
CA LEU A 66 -9.67 -0.84 0.45
C LEU A 66 -10.09 -0.87 1.92
N GLY A 67 -10.71 -1.96 2.35
CA GLY A 67 -11.16 -2.18 3.73
C GLY A 67 -12.16 -3.34 3.80
N ILE A 68 -12.66 -3.62 5.00
CA ILE A 68 -13.58 -4.72 5.24
C ILE A 68 -15.02 -4.25 5.06
N SER A 69 -15.83 -4.95 4.28
CA SER A 69 -17.27 -4.70 4.17
C SER A 69 -18.06 -5.43 5.26
N GLY A 70 -17.59 -6.58 5.74
CA GLY A 70 -18.26 -7.34 6.78
C GLY A 70 -17.46 -8.52 7.32
N VAL A 71 -17.90 -9.02 8.48
CA VAL A 71 -17.32 -10.19 9.17
C VAL A 71 -18.45 -11.14 9.55
N TYR A 72 -18.29 -12.41 9.21
CA TYR A 72 -19.33 -13.44 9.34
C TYR A 72 -18.75 -14.69 9.99
N TYR A 73 -19.48 -15.27 10.94
CA TYR A 73 -19.00 -16.46 11.65
C TYR A 73 -19.87 -17.68 11.35
N ASN A 74 -19.25 -18.75 10.88
CA ASN A 74 -19.88 -20.06 10.75
C ASN A 74 -19.64 -20.86 12.04
N GLU A 75 -20.69 -21.00 12.86
CA GLU A 75 -20.60 -21.67 14.16
C GLU A 75 -20.25 -23.16 14.04
N ARG A 76 -20.82 -23.87 13.06
CA ARG A 76 -20.59 -25.31 12.90
C ARG A 76 -19.20 -25.65 12.37
N LEU A 77 -18.67 -24.85 11.46
CA LEU A 77 -17.35 -25.05 10.86
C LEU A 77 -16.24 -24.28 11.60
N HIS A 78 -16.60 -23.43 12.57
CA HIS A 78 -15.70 -22.52 13.27
C HIS A 78 -14.86 -21.64 12.33
N VAL A 79 -15.46 -21.18 11.23
CA VAL A 79 -14.82 -20.33 10.21
C VAL A 79 -15.27 -18.87 10.38
N LEU A 80 -14.31 -17.97 10.56
CA LEU A 80 -14.52 -16.52 10.47
C LEU A 80 -14.24 -16.07 9.03
N SER A 81 -15.28 -15.65 8.31
CA SER A 81 -15.18 -15.11 6.96
C SER A 81 -15.13 -13.59 7.01
N VAL A 82 -14.09 -13.01 6.43
CA VAL A 82 -13.91 -11.56 6.29
C VAL A 82 -14.07 -11.19 4.83
N VAL A 83 -14.95 -10.24 4.53
CA VAL A 83 -15.19 -9.78 3.15
C VAL A 83 -14.57 -8.40 2.99
N PHE A 84 -13.73 -8.24 1.96
CA PHE A 84 -13.11 -6.98 1.59
C PHE A 84 -13.88 -6.31 0.46
N HIS A 85 -13.85 -4.98 0.44
CA HIS A 85 -14.04 -4.22 -0.78
C HIS A 85 -12.66 -3.96 -1.40
N ALA A 86 -12.50 -4.18 -2.70
CA ALA A 86 -11.22 -4.03 -3.37
C ALA A 86 -11.35 -3.44 -4.77
N GLU A 87 -10.32 -2.73 -5.24
CA GLU A 87 -10.22 -2.23 -6.61
C GLU A 87 -9.65 -3.30 -7.53
N TYR A 88 -10.22 -3.44 -8.72
CA TYR A 88 -9.57 -4.15 -9.81
C TYR A 88 -8.32 -3.36 -10.22
N VAL A 89 -7.19 -4.05 -10.26
CA VAL A 89 -5.91 -3.44 -10.60
C VAL A 89 -5.50 -3.84 -12.03
N SER A 90 -5.35 -5.14 -12.29
CA SER A 90 -4.90 -5.67 -13.59
C SER A 90 -5.16 -7.18 -13.69
N GLY A 91 -4.84 -7.78 -14.84
CA GLY A 91 -4.91 -9.22 -15.06
C GLY A 91 -6.17 -9.65 -15.80
N GLU A 92 -6.04 -10.66 -16.63
CA GLU A 92 -7.17 -11.29 -17.30
C GLU A 92 -7.59 -12.54 -16.53
N ILE A 93 -8.88 -12.88 -16.59
CA ILE A 93 -9.41 -14.04 -15.90
C ILE A 93 -8.67 -15.29 -16.39
N THR A 94 -7.88 -15.85 -15.49
CA THR A 94 -7.14 -17.10 -15.67
C THR A 94 -7.41 -17.94 -14.44
N ILE A 95 -8.31 -18.91 -14.57
CA ILE A 95 -8.75 -19.70 -13.42
C ILE A 95 -7.70 -20.72 -13.00
N GLN A 96 -7.64 -21.02 -11.71
CA GLN A 96 -6.99 -22.22 -11.20
C GLN A 96 -7.95 -23.42 -11.32
N PRO A 97 -7.77 -24.31 -12.31
CA PRO A 97 -8.77 -25.33 -12.64
C PRO A 97 -8.95 -26.39 -11.54
N GLU A 98 -8.00 -26.53 -10.61
CA GLU A 98 -8.08 -27.44 -9.47
C GLU A 98 -9.15 -27.01 -8.46
N GLU A 99 -9.43 -25.72 -8.35
CA GLU A 99 -10.35 -25.14 -7.36
C GLU A 99 -11.59 -24.50 -8.01
N ILE A 100 -11.38 -23.83 -9.14
CA ILE A 100 -12.39 -23.01 -9.81
C ILE A 100 -12.93 -23.72 -11.06
N VAL A 101 -14.25 -23.83 -11.12
CA VAL A 101 -15.00 -24.35 -12.28
C VAL A 101 -15.18 -23.27 -13.34
N GLU A 102 -15.55 -22.07 -12.91
CA GLU A 102 -15.90 -20.95 -13.78
C GLU A 102 -15.65 -19.64 -13.03
N ALA A 103 -15.12 -18.63 -13.73
CA ALA A 103 -14.99 -17.26 -13.22
C ALA A 103 -15.48 -16.28 -14.28
N LYS A 104 -16.26 -15.28 -13.89
CA LYS A 104 -16.75 -14.24 -14.81
C LYS A 104 -17.18 -12.97 -14.10
N PHE A 105 -17.11 -11.87 -14.85
CA PHE A 105 -17.75 -10.62 -14.47
C PHE A 105 -19.25 -10.68 -14.74
N VAL A 106 -20.07 -10.32 -13.75
CA VAL A 106 -21.53 -10.33 -13.82
C VAL A 106 -22.12 -8.99 -13.37
N ASP A 107 -23.26 -8.62 -13.93
CA ASP A 107 -24.04 -7.46 -13.47
C ASP A 107 -24.81 -7.82 -12.19
N LEU A 108 -24.08 -7.85 -11.07
CA LEU A 108 -24.62 -8.23 -9.77
C LEU A 108 -25.07 -6.97 -9.00
N VAL A 109 -26.37 -6.87 -8.77
CA VAL A 109 -27.04 -5.80 -8.02
C VAL A 109 -27.83 -6.40 -6.87
N ASP A 110 -28.32 -5.57 -5.95
CA ASP A 110 -29.00 -6.05 -4.75
C ASP A 110 -30.34 -6.76 -5.01
N THR A 111 -30.91 -6.59 -6.21
CA THR A 111 -32.19 -7.18 -6.62
C THR A 111 -32.08 -8.50 -7.40
N ASN A 112 -30.86 -8.95 -7.78
CA ASN A 112 -30.69 -10.17 -8.59
C ASN A 112 -29.70 -11.19 -7.98
N LEU A 113 -29.41 -11.10 -6.68
CA LEU A 113 -28.47 -12.04 -6.03
C LEU A 113 -28.88 -13.50 -6.17
N ASP A 114 -30.18 -13.78 -6.15
CA ASP A 114 -30.78 -15.12 -6.25
C ASP A 114 -30.59 -15.78 -7.62
N GLU A 115 -30.31 -15.02 -8.67
CA GLU A 115 -29.94 -15.56 -9.98
C GLU A 115 -28.56 -16.24 -9.95
N TYR A 116 -27.66 -15.79 -9.05
CA TYR A 116 -26.28 -16.25 -8.98
C TYR A 116 -25.98 -17.05 -7.71
N ILE A 117 -26.47 -16.59 -6.57
CA ILE A 117 -26.07 -17.08 -5.25
C ILE A 117 -27.25 -17.83 -4.64
N GLN A 118 -27.18 -19.16 -4.61
CA GLN A 118 -28.27 -20.01 -4.11
C GLN A 118 -28.24 -20.18 -2.58
N ARG A 119 -27.12 -19.84 -1.93
CA ARG A 119 -26.91 -20.06 -0.50
C ARG A 119 -27.19 -18.78 0.31
N PRO A 120 -28.15 -18.78 1.26
CA PRO A 120 -28.58 -17.56 1.96
C PRO A 120 -27.48 -16.81 2.71
N HIS A 121 -26.55 -17.53 3.35
CA HIS A 121 -25.43 -16.91 4.06
C HIS A 121 -24.43 -16.23 3.10
N ILE A 122 -24.28 -16.75 1.87
CA ILE A 122 -23.46 -16.12 0.84
C ILE A 122 -24.19 -14.88 0.29
N GLN A 123 -25.51 -14.98 0.08
CA GLN A 123 -26.33 -13.81 -0.32
C GLN A 123 -26.21 -12.67 0.68
N SER A 124 -26.37 -12.98 1.98
CA SER A 124 -26.27 -12.00 3.07
C SER A 124 -24.95 -11.22 3.04
N ARG A 125 -23.81 -11.93 2.99
CA ARG A 125 -22.49 -11.27 2.97
C ARG A 125 -22.19 -10.50 1.68
N THR A 126 -22.67 -11.00 0.54
CA THR A 126 -22.51 -10.30 -0.74
C THR A 126 -23.39 -9.06 -0.82
N LEU A 127 -24.61 -9.12 -0.26
CA LEU A 127 -25.53 -7.98 -0.18
C LEU A 127 -24.92 -6.84 0.65
N ASP A 128 -24.36 -7.16 1.82
CA ASP A 128 -23.65 -6.19 2.65
C ASP A 128 -22.47 -5.55 1.89
N ALA A 129 -21.70 -6.36 1.14
CA ALA A 129 -20.58 -5.87 0.34
C ALA A 129 -21.04 -4.95 -0.81
N ILE A 130 -22.17 -5.25 -1.47
CA ILE A 130 -22.76 -4.40 -2.53
C ILE A 130 -23.26 -3.07 -1.97
N ARG A 131 -23.89 -3.10 -0.79
CA ARG A 131 -24.50 -1.93 -0.14
C ARG A 131 -23.53 -1.11 0.69
N ALA A 132 -22.31 -1.58 0.91
CA ALA A 132 -21.31 -0.89 1.72
C ALA A 132 -20.92 0.47 1.11
N GLU A 133 -21.44 1.56 1.67
CA GLU A 133 -20.99 2.92 1.33
C GLU A 133 -19.62 3.25 1.95
N ARG A 134 -19.25 2.52 3.00
CA ARG A 134 -18.00 2.68 3.75
C ARG A 134 -17.48 1.32 4.16
N SER A 135 -16.16 1.20 4.25
CA SER A 135 -15.52 0.01 4.79
C SER A 135 -15.12 0.21 6.25
N VAL A 136 -15.14 -0.88 7.02
CA VAL A 136 -14.47 -0.99 8.30
C VAL A 136 -12.96 -0.94 8.05
N PRO A 137 -12.21 -0.07 8.75
CA PRO A 137 -10.77 -0.03 8.61
C PRO A 137 -10.12 -1.36 9.01
N TYR A 138 -9.04 -1.72 8.32
CA TYR A 138 -8.21 -2.88 8.64
C TYR A 138 -6.75 -2.43 8.83
N GLU A 139 -6.06 -3.02 9.81
CA GLU A 139 -4.65 -2.77 10.05
C GLU A 139 -3.89 -4.07 10.31
N THR A 140 -2.64 -4.09 9.88
CA THR A 140 -1.68 -5.12 10.23
C THR A 140 -0.58 -4.50 11.05
N TRP A 141 -0.28 -5.10 12.20
CA TRP A 141 0.76 -4.65 13.11
C TRP A 141 1.77 -5.75 13.39
N ASP A 142 3.05 -5.39 13.47
CA ASP A 142 4.08 -6.18 14.14
C ASP A 142 4.18 -5.70 15.59
N LEU A 143 3.75 -6.53 16.53
CA LEU A 143 3.67 -6.21 17.96
C LEU A 143 4.87 -6.77 18.72
N ASN A 144 6.10 -6.48 18.28
CA ASN A 144 7.32 -6.93 18.93
C ASN A 144 7.90 -5.83 19.86
N PRO A 145 7.65 -5.87 21.19
CA PRO A 145 8.06 -4.79 22.08
C PRO A 145 9.60 -4.63 22.11
N PRO A 146 10.12 -3.39 22.22
CA PRO A 146 9.39 -2.13 22.38
C PRO A 146 8.93 -1.47 21.07
N GLN A 147 9.15 -2.11 19.90
CA GLN A 147 8.92 -1.51 18.59
C GLN A 147 7.62 -2.03 17.96
N TYR A 148 6.52 -1.29 18.11
CA TYR A 148 5.22 -1.64 17.53
C TYR A 148 5.07 -1.05 16.13
N LYS A 149 5.07 -1.86 15.07
CA LYS A 149 5.16 -1.36 13.69
C LYS A 149 3.83 -1.52 12.96
N LEU A 150 3.26 -0.41 12.48
CA LEU A 150 2.14 -0.46 11.54
C LEU A 150 2.68 -0.89 10.17
N LEU A 151 2.28 -2.09 9.72
CA LEU A 151 2.71 -2.68 8.46
C LEU A 151 1.80 -2.27 7.30
N SER A 152 0.49 -2.20 7.53
CA SER A 152 -0.53 -1.89 6.54
C SER A 152 -1.74 -1.25 7.20
N ARG A 153 -2.39 -0.29 6.52
CA ARG A 153 -3.65 0.32 6.94
C ARG A 153 -4.55 0.54 5.73
N LEU A 154 -5.76 0.00 5.82
CA LEU A 154 -6.84 0.17 4.86
C LEU A 154 -7.96 0.97 5.53
N ASP A 155 -8.25 2.18 5.05
CA ASP A 155 -9.21 3.10 5.67
C ASP A 155 -10.53 3.27 4.89
N GLY A 156 -10.78 2.36 3.94
CA GLY A 156 -11.98 2.34 3.10
C GLY A 156 -11.96 3.36 1.97
N LYS A 157 -10.86 4.08 1.75
CA LYS A 157 -10.76 5.10 0.70
C LYS A 157 -9.88 4.64 -0.46
N PRO A 158 -10.29 4.90 -1.71
CA PRO A 158 -9.44 4.64 -2.86
C PRO A 158 -8.19 5.52 -2.84
N LEU A 159 -7.09 5.05 -3.43
CA LEU A 159 -5.81 5.78 -3.44
C LEU A 159 -5.90 7.11 -4.20
N ASN A 160 -6.77 7.23 -5.20
CA ASN A 160 -6.98 8.48 -5.92
C ASN A 160 -7.62 9.59 -5.07
N ALA A 161 -8.17 9.28 -3.88
CA ALA A 161 -8.63 10.27 -2.91
C ALA A 161 -7.50 10.77 -1.99
N LYS A 162 -6.29 10.22 -2.13
CA LYS A 162 -5.09 10.57 -1.38
C LYS A 162 -4.27 11.59 -2.16
N THR A 163 -3.46 12.35 -1.43
CA THR A 163 -2.52 13.32 -2.02
C THR A 163 -1.07 13.00 -1.68
N ALA A 164 -0.82 12.18 -0.65
CA ALA A 164 0.50 11.67 -0.33
C ALA A 164 0.58 10.17 -0.55
N PHE A 165 1.33 9.74 -1.57
CA PHE A 165 1.56 8.36 -1.96
C PHE A 165 2.90 7.89 -1.39
N LEU A 166 2.85 7.17 -0.26
CA LEU A 166 4.05 6.77 0.48
C LEU A 166 4.31 5.27 0.34
N LEU A 167 5.38 4.91 -0.35
CA LEU A 167 5.79 3.52 -0.52
C LEU A 167 6.45 2.99 0.76
N THR A 168 6.05 1.81 1.19
CA THR A 168 6.67 1.07 2.30
C THR A 168 7.06 -0.33 1.85
N GLY A 169 7.89 -1.01 2.64
CA GLY A 169 8.36 -2.35 2.33
C GLY A 169 9.77 -2.59 2.87
N LYS A 170 10.22 -3.85 2.82
CA LYS A 170 11.52 -4.25 3.33
C LYS A 170 12.68 -3.46 2.65
N PRO A 171 13.84 -3.33 3.31
CA PRO A 171 15.03 -2.79 2.65
C PRO A 171 15.33 -3.55 1.35
N ARG A 172 15.78 -2.84 0.31
CA ARG A 172 16.12 -3.38 -1.03
C ARG A 172 14.95 -3.96 -1.85
N THR A 173 13.70 -3.76 -1.46
CA THR A 173 12.53 -4.13 -2.29
C THR A 173 12.39 -3.30 -3.57
N GLY A 174 13.21 -2.26 -3.77
CA GLY A 174 13.21 -1.43 -4.97
C GLY A 174 12.36 -0.15 -4.88
N LYS A 175 12.08 0.34 -3.66
CA LYS A 175 11.26 1.55 -3.43
C LYS A 175 11.82 2.77 -4.18
N THR A 176 13.10 3.11 -4.00
CA THR A 176 13.76 4.21 -4.71
C THR A 176 13.74 4.02 -6.23
N THR A 177 13.91 2.78 -6.72
CA THR A 177 13.79 2.46 -8.15
C THR A 177 12.37 2.74 -8.66
N MET A 178 11.35 2.41 -7.88
CA MET A 178 9.95 2.73 -8.21
C MET A 178 9.69 4.23 -8.22
N ILE A 179 10.21 4.99 -7.25
CA ILE A 179 10.12 6.46 -7.23
C ILE A 179 10.71 7.03 -8.52
N LYS A 180 11.92 6.63 -8.91
CA LYS A 180 12.56 7.08 -10.16
C LYS A 180 11.73 6.73 -11.39
N LYS A 181 11.19 5.51 -11.45
CA LYS A 181 10.30 5.08 -12.55
C LYS A 181 9.04 5.95 -12.62
N LEU A 182 8.42 6.25 -11.48
CA LEU A 182 7.24 7.13 -11.40
C LEU A 182 7.56 8.56 -11.82
N ILE A 183 8.70 9.13 -11.41
CA ILE A 183 9.14 10.47 -11.86
C ILE A 183 9.26 10.51 -13.39
N HIS A 184 9.86 9.47 -13.99
CA HIS A 184 9.99 9.38 -15.44
C HIS A 184 8.63 9.27 -16.14
N LEU A 185 7.71 8.45 -15.60
CA LEU A 185 6.37 8.27 -16.15
C LEU A 185 5.49 9.52 -16.06
N VAL A 186 5.59 10.28 -14.96
CA VAL A 186 4.85 11.55 -14.82
C VAL A 186 5.45 12.65 -15.70
N GLY A 187 6.77 12.67 -15.82
CA GLY A 187 7.52 13.76 -16.44
C GLY A 187 8.34 14.49 -15.36
N PRO A 188 9.69 14.48 -15.45
CA PRO A 188 10.56 15.13 -14.48
C PRO A 188 10.26 16.62 -14.28
N ASP A 189 9.78 17.29 -15.33
CA ASP A 189 9.44 18.73 -15.29
C ASP A 189 8.26 19.06 -14.36
N LEU A 190 7.44 18.09 -13.97
CA LEU A 190 6.33 18.25 -13.03
C LEU A 190 6.73 17.96 -11.58
N CYS A 191 7.91 17.37 -11.39
CA CYS A 191 8.42 16.93 -10.10
C CYS A 191 9.51 17.88 -9.58
N SER A 192 9.57 18.05 -8.26
CA SER A 192 10.73 18.61 -7.55
C SER A 192 10.81 17.95 -6.17
N GLY A 193 11.87 18.25 -5.42
CA GLY A 193 12.26 17.51 -4.23
C GLY A 193 13.46 16.62 -4.52
N PHE A 194 13.58 15.52 -3.78
CA PHE A 194 14.80 14.74 -3.77
C PHE A 194 14.58 13.26 -3.43
N TYR A 195 15.59 12.46 -3.71
CA TYR A 195 15.68 11.06 -3.31
C TYR A 195 17.08 10.70 -2.81
N THR A 196 17.20 9.61 -2.06
CA THR A 196 18.51 9.14 -1.55
C THR A 196 19.15 8.16 -2.53
N GLU A 197 20.46 8.27 -2.72
CA GLU A 197 21.28 7.28 -3.42
C GLU A 197 22.39 6.74 -2.52
N GLU A 198 22.68 5.45 -2.68
CA GLU A 198 23.79 4.79 -2.00
C GLU A 198 25.12 5.11 -2.68
N ILE A 199 26.14 5.49 -1.89
CA ILE A 199 27.51 5.64 -2.37
C ILE A 199 28.24 4.33 -2.10
N THR A 200 28.68 3.66 -3.16
CA THR A 200 29.41 2.39 -3.06
C THR A 200 30.85 2.50 -3.56
N LYS A 201 31.79 1.88 -2.86
CA LYS A 201 33.21 1.78 -3.26
C LYS A 201 33.66 0.33 -3.13
N ALA A 202 34.18 -0.25 -4.21
CA ALA A 202 34.59 -1.66 -4.28
C ALA A 202 33.52 -2.67 -3.79
N GLY A 203 32.24 -2.38 -4.05
CA GLY A 203 31.11 -3.21 -3.63
C GLY A 203 30.65 -2.99 -2.18
N ASP A 204 31.37 -2.21 -1.36
CA ASP A 204 30.91 -1.83 -0.03
C ASP A 204 30.18 -0.47 -0.05
N ARG A 205 29.06 -0.37 0.69
CA ARG A 205 28.29 0.88 0.80
C ARG A 205 28.93 1.79 1.83
N ILE A 206 29.62 2.83 1.37
CA ILE A 206 30.43 3.74 2.19
C ILE A 206 29.70 5.01 2.61
N GLY A 207 28.55 5.32 2.00
CA GLY A 207 27.80 6.52 2.35
C GLY A 207 26.48 6.65 1.63
N PHE A 208 25.87 7.82 1.78
CA PHE A 208 24.61 8.19 1.15
C PHE A 208 24.66 9.64 0.68
N ARG A 209 23.94 9.89 -0.41
CA ARG A 209 23.80 11.20 -1.02
C ARG A 209 22.32 11.50 -1.21
N CYS A 210 21.94 12.74 -0.93
CA CYS A 210 20.66 13.29 -1.33
C CYS A 210 20.79 13.84 -2.74
N VAL A 211 19.92 13.43 -3.66
CA VAL A 211 19.90 13.84 -5.06
C VAL A 211 18.55 14.49 -5.37
N ALA A 212 18.57 15.75 -5.77
CA ALA A 212 17.39 16.45 -6.24
C ALA A 212 16.98 15.95 -7.63
N VAL A 213 15.70 16.10 -7.95
CA VAL A 213 15.14 15.70 -9.25
C VAL A 213 15.82 16.42 -10.43
N ASP A 214 16.34 17.63 -10.20
CA ASP A 214 17.09 18.43 -11.18
C ASP A 214 18.58 18.00 -11.34
N GLY A 215 19.03 17.02 -10.56
CA GLY A 215 20.38 16.47 -10.60
C GLY A 215 21.37 17.10 -9.61
N GLU A 216 21.00 18.19 -8.90
CA GLU A 216 21.84 18.70 -7.82
C GLU A 216 21.95 17.63 -6.71
N SER A 217 23.10 17.52 -6.05
CA SER A 217 23.24 16.53 -4.99
C SER A 217 24.24 16.90 -3.91
N VAL A 218 24.01 16.39 -2.71
CA VAL A 218 24.86 16.59 -1.54
C VAL A 218 25.12 15.27 -0.84
N GLU A 219 26.36 15.02 -0.43
CA GLU A 219 26.69 13.88 0.43
C GLU A 219 26.22 14.17 1.86
N ILE A 220 25.38 13.29 2.41
CA ILE A 220 24.71 13.48 3.71
C ILE A 220 25.20 12.52 4.77
N ALA A 221 25.81 11.41 4.38
CA ALA A 221 26.34 10.43 5.34
C ALA A 221 27.52 9.66 4.77
N ASN A 222 28.53 9.42 5.61
CA ASN A 222 29.75 8.72 5.23
C ASN A 222 30.32 7.92 6.42
N VAL A 223 30.93 6.76 6.17
CA VAL A 223 31.60 5.95 7.22
C VAL A 223 32.80 6.67 7.85
N GLU A 224 33.52 7.49 7.08
CA GLU A 224 34.68 8.28 7.52
C GLU A 224 34.29 9.63 8.12
N SER A 225 32.99 9.96 8.15
CA SER A 225 32.52 11.24 8.68
C SER A 225 32.87 11.39 10.17
N PRO A 226 33.42 12.55 10.58
CA PRO A 226 33.71 12.85 11.98
C PRO A 226 32.46 13.22 12.79
N SER A 227 31.27 13.24 12.16
CA SER A 227 30.03 13.60 12.83
C SER A 227 29.74 12.72 14.05
N HIS A 228 29.33 13.36 15.14
CA HIS A 228 28.85 12.70 16.35
C HIS A 228 27.47 12.06 16.18
N ILE A 229 26.70 12.52 15.20
CA ILE A 229 25.39 11.96 14.87
C ILE A 229 25.61 10.79 13.92
N ARG A 230 25.22 9.58 14.35
CA ARG A 230 25.44 8.36 13.56
C ARG A 230 24.16 7.56 13.33
N VAL A 231 24.08 6.95 12.16
CA VAL A 231 23.06 5.96 11.80
C VAL A 231 23.78 4.69 11.41
N GLY A 232 23.75 3.68 12.28
CA GLY A 232 24.60 2.50 12.15
C GLY A 232 26.08 2.90 12.09
N ARG A 233 26.77 2.49 11.01
CA ARG A 233 28.19 2.82 10.79
C ARG A 233 28.44 4.18 10.13
N TYR A 234 27.42 4.95 9.78
CA TYR A 234 27.58 6.19 9.02
C TYR A 234 27.48 7.41 9.93
N GLY A 235 28.44 8.34 9.84
CA GLY A 235 28.29 9.67 10.44
C GLY A 235 27.48 10.57 9.49
N VAL A 236 26.48 11.26 10.02
CA VAL A 236 25.48 12.02 9.27
C VAL A 236 25.71 13.53 9.44
N ASP A 237 25.68 14.26 8.33
CA ASP A 237 25.75 15.72 8.30
C ASP A 237 24.34 16.30 8.18
N VAL A 238 23.72 16.53 9.34
CA VAL A 238 22.31 16.94 9.44
C VAL A 238 22.10 18.35 8.88
N GLU A 239 23.04 19.27 9.12
CA GLU A 239 22.95 20.65 8.66
C GLU A 239 22.98 20.72 7.13
N LYS A 240 23.94 20.01 6.49
CA LYS A 240 23.97 19.93 5.02
C LYS A 240 22.72 19.30 4.44
N PHE A 241 22.20 18.26 5.07
CA PHE A 241 20.95 17.65 4.64
C PHE A 241 19.79 18.64 4.76
N GLU A 242 19.66 19.30 5.90
CA GLU A 242 18.57 20.23 6.20
C GLU A 242 18.56 21.40 5.22
N ASP A 243 19.71 22.04 5.00
CA ASP A 243 19.85 23.16 4.07
C ASP A 243 19.43 22.76 2.66
N PHE A 244 19.92 21.61 2.17
CA PHE A 244 19.59 21.11 0.84
C PHE A 244 18.10 20.71 0.74
N ALA A 245 17.61 19.92 1.68
CA ALA A 245 16.28 19.35 1.65
C ALA A 245 15.20 20.44 1.78
N ILE A 246 15.34 21.36 2.74
CA ILE A 246 14.39 22.47 2.93
C ILE A 246 14.42 23.39 1.71
N HIS A 247 15.60 23.71 1.17
CA HIS A 247 15.71 24.53 -0.03
C HIS A 247 14.93 23.90 -1.20
N LYS A 248 15.16 22.62 -1.50
CA LYS A 248 14.46 21.92 -2.59
C LYS A 248 12.96 21.80 -2.36
N LEU A 249 12.51 21.57 -1.13
CA LEU A 249 11.08 21.55 -0.82
C LEU A 249 10.42 22.92 -0.98
N ARG A 250 11.13 24.03 -0.66
CA ARG A 250 10.61 25.39 -0.84
C ARG A 250 10.49 25.73 -2.32
N GLU A 251 11.51 25.37 -3.11
CA GLU A 251 11.45 25.48 -4.56
C GLU A 251 10.26 24.69 -5.11
N ALA A 252 10.07 23.44 -4.69
CA ALA A 252 8.96 22.59 -5.12
C ALA A 252 7.59 23.22 -4.82
N LEU A 253 7.40 23.76 -3.62
CA LEU A 253 6.16 24.45 -3.21
C LEU A 253 5.82 25.68 -4.07
N SER A 254 6.84 26.35 -4.61
CA SER A 254 6.68 27.56 -5.43
C SER A 254 6.46 27.27 -6.92
N SER A 255 6.94 26.13 -7.42
CA SER A 255 7.18 25.97 -8.87
C SER A 255 6.63 24.68 -9.48
N LYS A 256 6.37 23.62 -8.71
CA LYS A 256 6.04 22.30 -9.23
C LYS A 256 4.77 21.71 -8.62
N LYS A 257 4.21 20.71 -9.30
CA LYS A 257 2.95 20.08 -8.91
C LYS A 257 3.15 18.89 -7.97
N ILE A 258 4.28 18.19 -8.11
CA ILE A 258 4.56 16.96 -7.36
C ILE A 258 5.86 17.12 -6.58
N ILE A 259 5.78 16.78 -5.30
CA ILE A 259 6.90 16.85 -4.37
C ILE A 259 7.38 15.42 -4.11
N VAL A 260 8.62 15.14 -4.48
CA VAL A 260 9.30 13.86 -4.27
C VAL A 260 10.07 13.93 -2.97
N ILE A 261 9.81 12.98 -2.08
CA ILE A 261 10.54 12.85 -0.81
C ILE A 261 10.85 11.38 -0.55
N ASP A 262 12.02 10.92 -0.99
CA ASP A 262 12.46 9.57 -0.63
C ASP A 262 12.94 9.50 0.82
N GLU A 263 12.79 8.30 1.37
CA GLU A 263 13.18 7.89 2.71
C GLU A 263 12.68 8.84 3.80
N LEU A 264 11.37 9.07 3.95
CA LEU A 264 10.74 9.77 5.10
C LEU A 264 10.95 8.99 6.43
N GLY A 265 12.18 8.60 6.74
CA GLY A 265 12.59 7.72 7.81
C GLY A 265 14.04 7.93 8.23
N PHE A 266 14.20 8.08 9.55
CA PHE A 266 15.44 8.19 10.32
C PHE A 266 16.34 9.42 10.08
N MET A 267 16.73 9.77 8.84
CA MET A 267 17.57 10.99 8.66
C MET A 267 16.78 12.29 8.91
N GLN A 268 15.48 12.28 8.64
CA GLN A 268 14.56 13.38 8.91
C GLN A 268 14.23 13.53 10.39
N MET A 269 14.33 12.45 11.16
CA MET A 269 14.14 12.47 12.62
C MET A 269 15.26 13.24 13.33
N LEU A 270 16.33 13.58 12.60
CA LEU A 270 17.40 14.41 13.09
C LEU A 270 17.14 15.92 12.82
N SER A 271 16.12 16.25 12.02
CA SER A 271 15.76 17.62 11.63
C SER A 271 14.27 17.92 11.86
N ALA A 272 13.98 18.60 12.97
CA ALA A 272 12.61 18.98 13.35
C ALA A 272 11.96 19.94 12.32
N SER A 273 12.77 20.82 11.72
CA SER A 273 12.33 21.77 10.69
C SER A 273 11.90 21.04 9.41
N PHE A 274 12.65 20.02 8.99
CA PHE A 274 12.29 19.19 7.85
C PHE A 274 10.97 18.44 8.09
N LEU A 275 10.81 17.81 9.26
CA LEU A 275 9.56 17.11 9.62
C LEU A 275 8.36 18.07 9.62
N SER A 276 8.52 19.26 10.19
CA SER A 276 7.47 20.28 10.20
C SER A 276 7.06 20.67 8.77
N MET A 277 8.03 20.81 7.87
CA MET A 277 7.77 21.13 6.46
C MET A 277 7.03 19.99 5.75
N VAL A 278 7.41 18.73 5.97
CA VAL A 278 6.68 17.57 5.41
C VAL A 278 5.23 17.55 5.90
N GLN A 279 5.01 17.77 7.19
CA GLN A 279 3.67 17.82 7.77
C GLN A 279 2.84 18.96 7.18
N GLU A 280 3.44 20.12 6.93
CA GLU A 280 2.77 21.24 6.26
C GLU A 280 2.39 20.89 4.81
N ILE A 281 3.32 20.32 4.04
CA ILE A 281 3.11 19.89 2.65
C ILE A 281 1.91 18.94 2.57
N ILE A 282 1.87 17.94 3.45
CA ILE A 282 0.77 16.95 3.50
C ILE A 282 -0.54 17.61 3.93
N SER A 283 -0.52 18.47 4.96
CA SER A 283 -1.72 19.21 5.40
C SER A 283 -2.32 20.07 4.28
N ASN A 284 -1.48 20.68 3.47
CA ASN A 284 -1.86 21.53 2.34
C ASN A 284 -2.28 20.74 1.10
N ARG A 285 -2.43 19.41 1.20
CA ARG A 285 -2.90 18.52 0.13
C ARG A 285 -2.08 18.64 -1.17
N ARG A 286 -0.79 18.96 -1.04
CA ARG A 286 0.14 18.89 -2.18
C ARG A 286 0.33 17.43 -2.57
N ILE A 287 0.55 17.18 -3.86
CA ILE A 287 0.84 15.82 -4.31
C ILE A 287 2.25 15.45 -3.87
N VAL A 288 2.35 14.45 -2.99
CA VAL A 288 3.62 13.93 -2.47
C VAL A 288 3.81 12.51 -2.98
N LEU A 289 4.99 12.24 -3.52
CA LEU A 289 5.45 10.90 -3.84
C LEU A 289 6.68 10.61 -2.98
N GLY A 290 6.65 9.57 -2.17
CA GLY A 290 7.76 9.31 -1.26
C GLY A 290 7.84 7.88 -0.76
N THR A 291 8.82 7.62 0.08
CA THR A 291 8.92 6.35 0.80
C THR A 291 8.89 6.60 2.29
N ILE A 292 8.35 5.67 3.07
CA ILE A 292 8.21 5.79 4.53
C ILE A 292 8.70 4.50 5.19
N PRO A 293 9.40 4.55 6.34
CA PRO A 293 9.92 3.36 6.98
C PRO A 293 8.78 2.47 7.50
N VAL A 294 9.02 1.16 7.41
CA VAL A 294 8.18 0.15 8.07
C VAL A 294 8.28 0.29 9.58
N ASP A 295 9.47 0.58 10.09
CA ASP A 295 9.71 0.76 11.52
C ASP A 295 8.85 1.90 12.08
N SER A 296 8.36 1.70 13.32
CA SER A 296 7.59 2.72 14.03
C SER A 296 8.50 3.76 14.63
N HIS A 297 8.03 4.99 14.53
CA HIS A 297 8.62 6.13 15.21
C HIS A 297 7.50 7.11 15.54
N PRO A 298 7.39 7.62 16.78
CA PRO A 298 6.25 8.45 17.19
C PRO A 298 5.93 9.59 16.23
N GLU A 299 6.94 10.28 15.73
CA GLU A 299 6.77 11.41 14.82
C GLU A 299 6.34 11.00 13.41
N ILE A 300 6.91 9.91 12.88
CA ILE A 300 6.62 9.42 11.52
C ILE A 300 5.25 8.74 11.50
N ASP A 301 4.88 8.05 12.58
CA ASP A 301 3.60 7.40 12.69
C ASP A 301 2.45 8.41 12.64
N THR A 302 2.64 9.64 13.13
CA THR A 302 1.63 10.71 12.95
C THR A 302 1.32 10.99 11.48
N ILE A 303 2.29 10.82 10.57
CA ILE A 303 2.10 10.96 9.13
C ILE A 303 1.31 9.78 8.58
N LYS A 304 1.64 8.55 9.00
CA LYS A 304 0.98 7.31 8.56
C LYS A 304 -0.54 7.32 8.77
N TYR A 305 -1.03 7.99 9.81
CA TYR A 305 -2.47 8.08 10.13
C TYR A 305 -3.22 9.22 9.44
N ARG A 306 -2.55 10.07 8.66
CA ARG A 306 -3.22 11.19 8.00
C ARG A 306 -4.14 10.68 6.89
N LYS A 307 -5.32 11.29 6.78
CA LYS A 307 -6.33 10.93 5.76
C LYS A 307 -5.83 11.17 4.33
N GLU A 308 -4.90 12.11 4.16
CA GLU A 308 -4.23 12.47 2.91
C GLU A 308 -3.23 11.41 2.45
N VAL A 309 -2.76 10.55 3.38
CA VAL A 309 -1.71 9.57 3.13
C VAL A 309 -2.32 8.24 2.70
N GLY A 310 -1.81 7.73 1.59
CA GLY A 310 -1.96 6.34 1.15
C GLY A 310 -0.64 5.62 1.32
N ILE A 311 -0.62 4.62 2.21
CA ILE A 311 0.55 3.75 2.41
C ILE A 311 0.48 2.60 1.41
N ILE A 312 1.50 2.47 0.57
CA ILE A 312 1.54 1.45 -0.47
C ILE A 312 2.65 0.46 -0.13
N SER A 313 2.26 -0.74 0.31
CA SER A 313 3.21 -1.81 0.62
C SER A 313 3.71 -2.48 -0.65
N LEU A 314 5.02 -2.46 -0.86
CA LEU A 314 5.66 -3.13 -1.98
C LEU A 314 6.21 -4.49 -1.57
N ASN A 315 5.98 -5.48 -2.43
CA ASN A 315 6.48 -6.84 -2.30
C ASN A 315 6.87 -7.40 -3.68
N GLU A 316 7.36 -8.64 -3.72
CA GLU A 316 7.84 -9.26 -4.96
C GLU A 316 6.73 -9.51 -5.98
N PHE A 317 5.48 -9.67 -5.52
CA PHE A 317 4.32 -9.94 -6.36
C PHE A 317 3.76 -8.70 -7.04
N ASN A 318 3.83 -7.54 -6.40
CA ASN A 318 3.18 -6.31 -6.88
C ASN A 318 4.15 -5.28 -7.47
N ARG A 319 5.45 -5.35 -7.17
CA ARG A 319 6.40 -4.27 -7.50
C ARG A 319 6.49 -3.95 -9.00
N ASP A 320 6.25 -4.92 -9.87
CA ASP A 320 6.42 -4.75 -11.31
C ASP A 320 5.21 -4.06 -11.95
N VAL A 321 4.02 -4.31 -11.40
CA VAL A 321 2.74 -3.76 -11.90
C VAL A 321 2.39 -2.42 -11.22
N MET A 322 2.84 -2.22 -9.98
CA MET A 322 2.52 -1.03 -9.18
C MET A 322 2.79 0.34 -9.84
N PRO A 323 3.87 0.55 -10.61
CA PRO A 323 4.14 1.84 -11.24
C PRO A 323 3.01 2.32 -12.15
N GLU A 324 2.43 1.42 -12.96
CA GLU A 324 1.38 1.74 -13.94
C GLU A 324 0.02 2.05 -13.28
N LEU A 325 -0.14 1.65 -12.03
CA LEU A 325 -1.36 1.87 -11.27
C LEU A 325 -1.27 3.16 -10.49
N LEU A 326 -0.14 3.34 -9.79
CA LEU A 326 0.14 4.56 -9.05
C LEU A 326 0.17 5.78 -9.96
N ILE A 327 0.68 5.67 -11.19
CA ILE A 327 0.65 6.79 -12.13
C ILE A 327 -0.79 7.25 -12.43
N LYS A 328 -1.74 6.32 -12.59
CA LYS A 328 -3.15 6.67 -12.83
C LYS A 328 -3.76 7.35 -11.62
N ASP A 329 -3.45 6.86 -10.42
CA ASP A 329 -3.92 7.44 -9.16
C ASP A 329 -3.33 8.86 -8.94
N ILE A 330 -2.03 9.04 -9.22
CA ILE A 330 -1.33 10.33 -9.13
C ILE A 330 -1.88 11.33 -10.15
N LEU A 331 -2.06 10.92 -11.41
CA LEU A 331 -2.59 11.81 -12.46
C LEU A 331 -4.02 12.26 -12.15
N LYS A 332 -4.89 11.37 -11.66
CA LYS A 332 -6.23 11.74 -11.21
C LYS A 332 -6.19 12.75 -10.05
N ALA A 333 -5.27 12.56 -9.11
CA ALA A 333 -5.10 13.49 -7.99
C ALA A 333 -4.58 14.88 -8.44
N LEU A 334 -3.94 14.99 -9.61
CA LEU A 334 -3.51 16.27 -10.20
C LEU A 334 -4.62 17.00 -10.96
N GLU A 335 -5.67 16.29 -11.38
CA GLU A 335 -6.82 16.85 -12.11
C GLU A 335 -7.90 17.42 -11.18
N GLY A 336 -7.97 16.93 -9.93
CA GLY A 336 -8.93 17.36 -8.89
C GLY A 336 -8.50 18.59 -8.11
#